data_AF-A0A5D0TS77-F1
#
_entry.id   AF-A0A5D0TS77-F1
#
_cell.length_a   1.000
_cell.length_b   1.000
_cell.length_c   1.000
_cell.angle_alpha   90.00
_cell.angle_beta   90.00
_cell.angle_gamma   90.00
#
_symmetry.space_group_name_H-M   'P 1'
#
loop_
_entity.id
_entity.type
_entity.pdbx_description
1 polymer ?
#
loop_
_entity_poly.entity_id
_entity_poly.type
_entity_poly.pdbx_seq_one_letter_code
_entity_poly.pdbx_strand_id
1 'polypeptide(L)'
;MMDVHEIRYGYNLADLHEIAMAAVKRGSRSWVVPANDLYEAAWSAIAECLCTAEEPPTSYELIGTGMKAVSEAIRQGERCHGWDRDAHRTRPLHVAYWTDYGGPTQSPEDRIVDRTALWQIWPTLSRGRRDALLALATCGDYQAAADFLGLNYKAFHQRIRDARLVFLEAWHEGETPSGMWSADRRRWRDGRRVRQRRLADHASIKSARNSTTA
;
A
#
# COMPACT_ATOMS: atom_id res chain seq x y z
N MET A 1 8.89 -52.07 -15.49
CA MET A 1 7.81 -51.66 -14.59
C MET A 1 7.74 -50.14 -14.70
N MET A 2 6.91 -49.62 -15.62
CA MET A 2 6.76 -48.18 -15.83
C MET A 2 5.97 -47.61 -14.66
N ASP A 3 6.54 -46.61 -14.00
CA ASP A 3 6.06 -46.06 -12.73
C ASP A 3 4.96 -45.00 -12.96
N VAL A 4 3.97 -44.95 -12.08
CA VAL A 4 2.54 -44.68 -12.37
C VAL A 4 2.17 -43.25 -12.87
N HIS A 5 3.11 -42.34 -13.11
CA HIS A 5 2.78 -40.95 -13.48
C HIS A 5 3.64 -40.39 -14.62
N GLU A 6 4.08 -41.24 -15.56
CA GLU A 6 4.66 -40.77 -16.83
C GLU A 6 3.61 -39.99 -17.64
N ILE A 7 3.95 -38.77 -18.04
CA ILE A 7 3.09 -37.89 -18.85
C ILE A 7 3.46 -38.01 -20.32
N ARG A 8 4.73 -37.80 -20.67
CA ARG A 8 5.23 -37.92 -22.05
C ARG A 8 6.75 -37.96 -22.10
N TYR A 9 7.31 -38.66 -23.08
CA TYR A 9 8.76 -38.70 -23.36
C TYR A 9 9.62 -39.13 -22.15
N GLY A 10 9.08 -39.97 -21.26
CA GLY A 10 9.77 -40.37 -20.03
C GLY A 10 9.72 -39.35 -18.89
N TYR A 11 9.11 -38.19 -19.08
CA TYR A 11 8.88 -37.21 -18.01
C TYR A 11 7.65 -37.57 -17.19
N ASN A 12 7.79 -37.51 -15.87
CA ASN A 12 6.69 -37.65 -14.92
C ASN A 12 6.33 -36.33 -14.22
N LEU A 13 5.30 -36.34 -13.38
CA LEU A 13 4.87 -35.16 -12.61
C LEU A 13 5.94 -34.60 -11.67
N ALA A 14 6.78 -35.45 -11.07
CA ALA A 14 7.86 -35.01 -10.20
C ALA A 14 8.95 -34.29 -10.99
N ASP A 15 9.27 -34.77 -12.20
CA ASP A 15 10.23 -34.10 -13.08
C ASP A 15 9.73 -32.71 -13.48
N LEU A 16 8.46 -32.60 -13.84
CA LEU A 16 7.82 -31.32 -14.16
C LEU A 16 7.83 -30.35 -12.96
N HIS A 17 7.55 -30.86 -11.76
CA HIS A 17 7.62 -30.08 -10.53
C HIS A 17 9.03 -29.53 -10.29
N GLU A 18 10.06 -30.39 -10.36
CA GLU A 18 11.45 -29.99 -10.17
C GLU A 18 11.92 -28.98 -11.23
N ILE A 19 11.52 -29.18 -12.48
CA ILE A 19 11.81 -28.26 -13.59
C ILE A 19 11.12 -26.90 -13.37
N ALA A 20 9.85 -26.90 -12.96
CA ALA A 20 9.12 -25.67 -12.65
C ALA A 20 9.75 -24.91 -11.46
N MET A 21 10.10 -25.62 -10.39
CA MET A 21 10.81 -25.06 -9.24
C MET A 21 12.19 -24.50 -9.64
N ALA A 22 12.91 -25.19 -10.52
CA ALA A 22 14.17 -24.70 -11.06
C ALA A 22 13.97 -23.44 -11.91
N ALA A 23 12.90 -23.37 -12.72
CA ALA A 23 12.55 -22.20 -13.52
C ALA A 23 12.19 -20.99 -12.63
N VAL A 24 11.43 -21.18 -11.54
CA VAL A 24 11.11 -20.11 -10.58
C VAL A 24 12.36 -19.64 -9.83
N LYS A 25 13.21 -20.55 -9.36
CA LYS A 25 14.46 -20.22 -8.65
C LYS A 25 15.46 -19.47 -9.52
N ARG A 26 15.56 -19.83 -10.81
CA ARG A 26 16.43 -19.17 -11.80
C ARG A 26 15.81 -17.94 -12.43
N GLY A 27 14.49 -17.82 -12.36
CA GLY A 27 13.71 -16.68 -12.83
C GLY A 27 13.96 -15.41 -12.01
N SER A 28 13.38 -14.31 -12.49
CA SER A 28 13.45 -13.03 -11.77
C SER A 28 12.62 -13.07 -10.49
N ARG A 29 13.12 -12.45 -9.42
CA ARG A 29 12.33 -12.25 -8.19
C ARG A 29 11.25 -11.20 -8.42
N SER A 30 10.06 -11.45 -7.89
CA SER A 30 8.93 -10.52 -7.94
C SER A 30 8.60 -10.00 -6.55
N TRP A 31 8.29 -8.71 -6.46
CA TRP A 31 7.72 -8.07 -5.27
C TRP A 31 6.19 -7.96 -5.33
N VAL A 32 5.63 -8.26 -6.49
CA VAL A 32 4.21 -8.03 -6.82
C VAL A 32 3.45 -9.35 -6.93
N VAL A 33 4.08 -10.36 -7.52
CA VAL A 33 3.47 -11.67 -7.77
C VAL A 33 4.02 -12.67 -6.77
N PRO A 34 3.17 -13.40 -6.02
CA PRO A 34 3.63 -14.37 -5.03
C PRO A 34 4.29 -15.57 -5.72
N ALA A 35 5.18 -16.25 -4.98
CA ALA A 35 5.96 -17.36 -5.52
C ALA A 35 5.10 -18.53 -6.02
N ASN A 36 3.93 -18.76 -5.41
CA ASN A 36 3.01 -19.81 -5.84
C ASN A 36 2.46 -19.55 -7.25
N ASP A 37 2.04 -18.32 -7.53
CA ASP A 37 1.51 -17.96 -8.86
C ASP A 37 2.59 -18.04 -9.94
N LEU A 38 3.84 -17.74 -9.59
CA LEU A 38 4.98 -17.93 -10.50
C LEU A 38 5.25 -19.41 -10.77
N TYR A 39 5.10 -20.26 -9.76
CA TYR A 39 5.19 -21.72 -9.92
C TYR A 39 4.08 -22.25 -10.82
N GLU A 40 2.83 -21.88 -10.58
CA GLU A 40 1.68 -22.29 -11.42
C GLU A 40 1.86 -21.85 -12.88
N ALA A 41 2.31 -20.61 -13.10
CA ALA A 41 2.59 -20.11 -14.45
C ALA A 41 3.73 -20.88 -15.14
N ALA A 42 4.81 -21.18 -14.41
CA ALA A 42 5.91 -21.99 -14.95
C ALA A 42 5.45 -23.40 -15.28
N TRP A 43 4.74 -24.05 -14.34
CA TRP A 43 4.27 -25.42 -14.48
C TRP A 43 3.31 -25.57 -15.66
N SER A 44 2.32 -24.69 -15.81
CA SER A 44 1.38 -24.71 -16.95
C SER A 44 2.12 -24.59 -18.28
N ALA A 45 3.03 -23.62 -18.40
CA ALA A 45 3.79 -23.41 -19.64
C ALA A 45 4.69 -24.59 -20.00
N ILE A 46 5.32 -25.21 -18.99
CA ILE A 46 6.15 -26.41 -19.18
C ILE A 46 5.27 -27.60 -19.62
N ALA A 47 4.12 -27.81 -18.97
CA ALA A 47 3.19 -28.88 -19.31
C ALA A 47 2.61 -28.71 -20.72
N GLU A 48 2.23 -27.50 -21.09
CA GLU A 48 1.79 -27.16 -22.46
C GLU A 48 2.88 -27.42 -23.48
N CYS A 49 4.11 -26.98 -23.21
CA CYS A 49 5.26 -27.24 -24.09
C CYS A 49 5.52 -28.74 -24.27
N LEU A 50 5.49 -29.51 -23.18
CA LEU A 50 5.67 -30.96 -23.24
C LEU A 50 4.57 -31.66 -24.06
N CYS A 51 3.31 -31.25 -23.89
CA CYS A 51 2.16 -31.83 -24.59
C CYS A 51 2.10 -31.45 -26.08
N THR A 52 2.63 -30.29 -26.46
CA THR A 52 2.60 -29.76 -27.84
C THR A 52 3.86 -30.07 -28.63
N ALA A 53 4.96 -30.44 -27.98
CA ALA A 53 6.19 -30.83 -28.66
C ALA A 53 5.98 -32.09 -29.52
N GLU A 54 6.46 -32.05 -30.77
CA GLU A 54 6.44 -33.21 -31.68
C GLU A 54 7.61 -34.17 -31.37
N GLU A 55 8.76 -33.61 -30.99
CA GLU A 55 9.98 -34.30 -30.58
C GLU A 55 10.20 -34.18 -29.07
N PRO A 56 10.93 -35.12 -28.42
CA PRO A 56 11.18 -35.06 -26.99
C PRO A 56 11.97 -33.79 -26.61
N PRO A 57 11.36 -32.83 -25.87
CA PRO A 57 12.05 -31.62 -25.47
C PRO A 57 13.09 -31.95 -24.41
N THR A 58 14.21 -31.23 -24.45
CA THR A 58 15.24 -31.34 -23.41
C THR A 58 14.79 -30.63 -22.14
N SER A 59 15.29 -31.07 -20.98
CA SER A 59 15.01 -30.38 -19.71
C SER A 59 15.45 -28.92 -19.73
N TYR A 60 16.47 -28.56 -20.50
CA TYR A 60 16.91 -27.17 -20.65
C TYR A 60 15.88 -26.29 -21.38
N GLU A 61 15.26 -26.82 -22.44
CA GLU A 61 14.20 -26.12 -23.18
C GLU A 61 12.95 -25.93 -22.33
N LEU A 62 12.59 -26.93 -21.53
CA LEU A 62 11.49 -26.84 -20.57
C LEU A 62 11.77 -25.78 -19.50
N ILE A 63 12.97 -25.76 -18.90
CA ILE A 63 13.37 -24.70 -17.96
C ILE A 63 13.30 -23.32 -18.62
N GLY A 64 13.81 -23.20 -19.86
CA GLY A 64 13.76 -21.94 -20.62
C GLY A 64 12.34 -21.45 -20.87
N THR A 65 11.42 -22.37 -21.18
CA THR A 65 9.99 -22.07 -21.36
C THR A 65 9.34 -21.62 -20.06
N GLY A 66 9.60 -22.32 -18.95
CA GLY A 66 9.13 -21.90 -17.62
C GLY A 66 9.66 -20.52 -17.22
N MET A 67 10.94 -20.23 -17.46
CA MET A 67 11.54 -18.92 -17.16
C MET A 67 10.90 -17.77 -17.97
N LYS A 68 10.53 -18.01 -19.23
CA LYS A 68 9.80 -17.05 -20.05
C LYS A 68 8.41 -16.77 -19.46
N ALA A 69 7.68 -17.82 -19.09
CA ALA A 69 6.36 -17.70 -18.46
C ALA A 69 6.41 -16.93 -17.13
N VAL A 70 7.39 -17.22 -16.27
CA VAL A 70 7.63 -16.45 -15.03
C VAL A 70 7.86 -14.97 -15.33
N SER A 71 8.72 -14.67 -16.32
CA SER A 71 9.03 -13.28 -16.69
C SER A 71 7.81 -12.53 -17.22
N GLU A 72 6.95 -13.21 -17.97
CA GLU A 72 5.70 -12.65 -18.47
C GLU A 72 4.67 -12.44 -17.35
N ALA A 73 4.52 -13.41 -16.44
CA ALA A 73 3.65 -13.29 -15.27
C ALA A 73 4.07 -12.09 -14.39
N ILE A 74 5.37 -11.90 -14.17
CA ILE A 74 5.89 -10.72 -13.45
C ILE A 74 5.57 -9.44 -14.21
N ARG A 75 5.83 -9.39 -15.51
CA ARG A 75 5.52 -8.20 -16.33
C ARG A 75 4.02 -7.89 -16.35
N GLN A 76 3.16 -8.91 -16.34
CA GLN A 76 1.72 -8.72 -16.25
C GLN A 76 1.31 -8.24 -14.85
N GLY A 77 1.82 -8.85 -13.79
CA GLY A 77 1.60 -8.41 -12.42
C GLY A 77 2.04 -6.96 -12.22
N GLU A 78 3.25 -6.59 -12.62
CA GLU A 78 3.74 -5.22 -12.55
C GLU A 78 2.82 -4.24 -13.30
N ARG A 79 2.33 -4.62 -14.50
CA ARG A 79 1.36 -3.78 -15.25
C ARG A 79 0.04 -3.62 -14.50
N CYS A 80 -0.55 -4.71 -14.01
CA CYS A 80 -1.83 -4.70 -13.30
C CYS A 80 -1.75 -3.97 -11.96
N HIS A 81 -0.63 -4.08 -11.26
CA HIS A 81 -0.36 -3.40 -10.00
C HIS A 81 0.29 -2.03 -10.18
N GLY A 82 0.34 -1.51 -11.41
CA GLY A 82 0.87 -0.19 -11.72
C GLY A 82 2.29 0.03 -11.23
N TRP A 83 3.08 -1.04 -11.09
CA TRP A 83 4.47 -0.99 -10.68
C TRP A 83 5.31 -0.38 -11.80
N ASP A 84 6.09 0.63 -11.45
CA ASP A 84 7.06 1.25 -12.33
C ASP A 84 8.40 0.56 -12.15
N ARG A 85 8.88 -0.10 -13.21
CA ARG A 85 10.13 -0.86 -13.19
C ARG A 85 11.36 0.04 -13.11
N ASP A 86 11.32 1.21 -13.72
CA ASP A 86 12.47 2.15 -13.75
C ASP A 86 12.58 2.90 -12.43
N ALA A 87 11.43 3.27 -11.86
CA ALA A 87 11.37 4.00 -10.59
C ALA A 87 11.28 3.08 -9.35
N HIS A 88 11.22 1.76 -9.54
CA HIS A 88 11.04 0.73 -8.50
C HIS A 88 9.96 1.10 -7.47
N ARG A 89 8.79 1.56 -7.94
CA ARG A 89 7.68 2.02 -7.10
C ARG A 89 6.33 1.90 -7.81
N THR A 90 5.24 1.79 -7.06
CA THR A 90 3.90 1.89 -7.63
C THR A 90 3.62 3.30 -8.16
N ARG A 91 3.01 3.38 -9.36
CA ARG A 91 2.67 4.64 -10.01
C ARG A 91 1.62 5.40 -9.19
N PRO A 92 1.78 6.72 -9.00
CA PRO A 92 0.86 7.50 -8.16
C PRO A 92 -0.61 7.40 -8.55
N LEU A 93 -0.92 7.33 -9.85
CA LEU A 93 -2.29 7.20 -10.34
C LEU A 93 -2.88 5.80 -10.11
N HIS A 94 -2.05 4.76 -10.07
CA HIS A 94 -2.50 3.41 -9.73
C HIS A 94 -2.83 3.30 -8.25
N VAL A 95 -1.97 3.86 -7.38
CA VAL A 95 -2.27 4.00 -5.95
C VAL A 95 -3.56 4.78 -5.77
N ALA A 96 -3.68 5.97 -6.36
CA ALA A 96 -4.89 6.79 -6.27
C ALA A 96 -6.14 6.07 -6.81
N TYR A 97 -6.01 5.28 -7.89
CA TYR A 97 -7.11 4.46 -8.36
C TYR A 97 -7.52 3.48 -7.28
N TRP A 98 -6.66 2.60 -6.79
CA TRP A 98 -7.08 1.57 -5.83
C TRP A 98 -7.38 2.08 -4.42
N THR A 99 -6.77 3.18 -3.98
CA THR A 99 -7.04 3.77 -2.65
C THR A 99 -8.22 4.74 -2.65
N ASP A 100 -8.45 5.46 -3.75
CA ASP A 100 -9.44 6.55 -3.78
C ASP A 100 -10.63 6.26 -4.71
N TYR A 101 -10.45 5.49 -5.78
CA TYR A 101 -11.43 5.31 -6.87
C TYR A 101 -11.95 3.86 -7.07
N GLY A 102 -11.14 2.86 -6.70
CA GLY A 102 -11.35 1.42 -6.87
C GLY A 102 -11.69 0.72 -5.55
N GLY A 103 -11.57 1.44 -4.43
CA GLY A 103 -12.49 1.23 -3.32
C GLY A 103 -13.90 1.57 -3.80
N PRO A 104 -14.95 0.86 -3.35
CA PRO A 104 -16.29 0.91 -3.94
C PRO A 104 -16.88 2.33 -4.08
N THR A 105 -16.38 3.32 -3.36
CA THR A 105 -16.49 4.78 -3.55
C THR A 105 -15.37 5.41 -2.67
N GLN A 106 -15.12 6.74 -2.67
CA GLN A 106 -14.74 7.39 -1.39
C GLN A 106 -15.90 7.14 -0.43
N SER A 107 -15.94 5.96 0.18
CA SER A 107 -17.21 5.43 0.61
C SER A 107 -17.78 6.36 1.68
N PRO A 108 -19.04 6.82 1.59
CA PRO A 108 -19.68 7.44 2.74
C PRO A 108 -19.56 6.50 3.95
N GLU A 109 -19.37 5.20 3.74
CA GLU A 109 -18.99 4.21 4.75
C GLU A 109 -17.75 4.62 5.53
N ASP A 110 -16.67 5.15 4.97
CA ASP A 110 -15.51 5.56 5.79
C ASP A 110 -15.91 6.65 6.80
N ARG A 111 -16.69 7.63 6.36
CA ARG A 111 -17.23 8.66 7.26
C ARG A 111 -18.25 8.10 8.25
N ILE A 112 -19.05 7.12 7.84
CA ILE A 112 -20.06 6.48 8.69
C ILE A 112 -19.37 5.55 9.71
N VAL A 113 -18.35 4.81 9.31
CA VAL A 113 -17.49 3.93 10.10
C VAL A 113 -16.70 4.78 11.08
N ASP A 114 -16.00 5.81 10.63
CA ASP A 114 -15.30 6.77 11.51
C ASP A 114 -16.25 7.38 12.53
N ARG A 115 -17.45 7.81 12.09
CA ARG A 115 -18.45 8.40 12.98
C ARG A 115 -18.99 7.36 13.98
N THR A 116 -19.29 6.15 13.53
CA THR A 116 -19.85 5.08 14.37
C THR A 116 -18.82 4.57 15.37
N ALA A 117 -17.60 4.28 14.90
CA ALA A 117 -16.47 3.88 15.72
C ALA A 117 -16.10 4.99 16.71
N LEU A 118 -16.11 6.26 16.31
CA LEU A 118 -15.94 7.37 17.25
C LEU A 118 -16.99 7.31 18.37
N TRP A 119 -18.27 7.13 18.04
CA TRP A 119 -19.32 7.03 19.07
C TRP A 119 -19.19 5.79 19.98
N GLN A 120 -18.64 4.69 19.48
CA GLN A 120 -18.40 3.47 20.25
C GLN A 120 -17.17 3.58 21.16
N ILE A 121 -16.09 4.20 20.67
CA ILE A 121 -14.82 4.34 21.39
C ILE A 121 -14.84 5.53 22.34
N TRP A 122 -15.56 6.61 22.02
CA TRP A 122 -15.56 7.84 22.81
C TRP A 122 -15.89 7.63 24.31
N PRO A 123 -16.84 6.77 24.70
CA PRO A 123 -17.12 6.48 26.11
C PRO A 123 -16.00 5.72 26.84
N THR A 124 -15.15 4.99 26.14
CA THR A 124 -14.03 4.22 26.75
C THR A 124 -12.88 5.13 27.19
N LEU A 125 -12.80 6.34 26.62
CA LEU A 125 -11.82 7.34 26.99
C LEU A 125 -12.16 8.01 28.34
N SER A 126 -11.15 8.10 29.21
CA SER A 126 -11.26 8.90 30.43
C SER A 126 -11.56 10.37 30.10
N ARG A 127 -12.23 11.07 31.03
CA ARG A 127 -12.64 12.48 30.84
C ARG A 127 -11.48 13.38 30.42
N GLY A 128 -10.33 13.27 31.08
CA GLY A 128 -9.15 14.07 30.74
C GLY A 128 -8.59 13.81 29.33
N ARG A 129 -8.72 12.59 28.79
CA ARG A 129 -8.31 12.27 27.41
C ARG A 129 -9.29 12.85 26.38
N ARG A 130 -10.60 12.77 26.67
CA ARG A 130 -11.64 13.43 25.85
C ARG A 130 -11.44 14.93 25.81
N ASP A 131 -11.20 15.56 26.96
CA ASP A 131 -10.95 17.01 27.06
C ASP A 131 -9.72 17.42 26.25
N ALA A 132 -8.64 16.63 26.28
CA ALA A 132 -7.44 16.88 25.47
C ALA A 132 -7.71 16.81 23.96
N LEU A 133 -8.48 15.82 23.50
CA LEU A 133 -8.85 15.68 22.09
C LEU A 133 -9.75 16.84 21.63
N LEU A 134 -10.74 17.22 22.45
CA LEU A 134 -11.63 18.35 22.18
C LEU A 134 -10.88 19.68 22.14
N ALA A 135 -9.96 19.91 23.08
CA ALA A 135 -9.11 21.09 23.10
C ALA A 135 -8.23 21.17 21.84
N LEU A 136 -7.61 20.04 21.44
CA LEU A 136 -6.81 20.00 20.20
C LEU A 136 -7.66 20.23 18.94
N ALA A 137 -8.89 19.71 18.91
CA ALA A 137 -9.81 19.91 17.80
C ALA A 137 -10.27 21.38 17.69
N THR A 138 -10.44 22.04 18.83
CA THR A 138 -10.90 23.44 18.92
C THR A 138 -9.78 24.43 18.60
N CYS A 139 -8.61 24.27 19.22
CA CYS A 139 -7.51 25.21 19.10
C CYS A 139 -6.65 24.98 17.84
N GLY A 140 -6.64 23.75 17.30
CA GLY A 140 -5.84 23.38 16.12
C GLY A 140 -4.33 23.33 16.34
N ASP A 141 -3.84 23.80 17.48
CA ASP A 141 -2.43 23.80 17.89
C ASP A 141 -2.24 23.13 19.27
N TYR A 142 -1.12 22.42 19.45
CA TYR A 142 -0.83 21.65 20.67
C TYR A 142 -0.49 22.55 21.86
N GLN A 143 0.21 23.67 21.64
CA GLN A 143 0.55 24.59 22.73
C GLN A 143 -0.70 25.35 23.17
N ALA A 144 -1.47 25.90 22.22
CA ALA A 144 -2.72 26.59 22.52
C ALA A 144 -3.74 25.69 23.24
N ALA A 145 -3.83 24.40 22.85
CA ALA A 145 -4.70 23.44 23.52
C ALA A 145 -4.20 23.05 24.93
N ALA A 146 -2.88 22.98 25.13
CA ALA A 146 -2.30 22.75 26.45
C ALA A 146 -2.60 23.92 27.40
N ASP A 147 -2.41 25.15 26.92
CA ASP A 147 -2.67 26.38 27.67
C ASP A 147 -4.16 26.50 28.02
N PHE A 148 -5.06 26.16 27.09
CA PHE A 148 -6.51 26.13 27.31
C PHE A 148 -6.93 25.19 28.45
N LEU A 149 -6.22 24.07 28.62
CA LEU A 149 -6.47 23.11 29.71
C LEU A 149 -5.63 23.37 30.97
N GLY A 150 -4.81 24.42 30.99
CA GLY A 150 -3.90 24.73 32.10
C GLY A 150 -2.81 23.66 32.29
N LEU A 151 -2.41 22.98 31.21
CA LEU A 151 -1.40 21.92 31.24
C LEU A 151 -0.10 22.40 30.61
N ASN A 152 1.02 21.86 31.07
CA ASN A 152 2.26 22.02 30.32
C ASN A 152 2.22 21.19 29.02
N TYR A 153 2.97 21.65 28.01
CA TYR A 153 3.01 21.03 26.68
C TYR A 153 3.32 19.52 26.71
N LYS A 154 4.30 19.10 27.53
CA LYS A 154 4.72 17.69 27.62
C LYS A 154 3.60 16.81 28.18
N ALA A 155 2.93 17.27 29.23
CA ALA A 155 1.80 16.58 29.85
C ALA A 155 0.61 16.49 28.88
N PHE A 156 0.33 17.56 28.14
CA PHE A 156 -0.69 17.55 27.09
C PHE A 156 -0.36 16.56 25.98
N HIS A 157 0.88 16.61 25.46
CA HIS A 157 1.33 15.71 24.40
C HIS A 157 1.28 14.24 24.83
N GLN A 158 1.70 13.91 26.05
CA GLN A 158 1.58 12.56 26.59
C GLN A 158 0.11 12.13 26.68
N ARG A 159 -0.79 13.02 27.12
CA ARG A 159 -2.22 12.73 27.21
C ARG A 159 -2.87 12.46 25.83
N ILE A 160 -2.44 13.18 24.79
CA ILE A 160 -2.85 12.89 23.41
C ILE A 160 -2.31 11.54 22.92
N ARG A 161 -1.05 11.21 23.24
CA ARG A 161 -0.47 9.91 22.91
C ARG A 161 -1.26 8.78 23.57
N ASP A 162 -1.54 8.88 24.86
CA ASP A 162 -2.31 7.86 25.59
C ASP A 162 -3.73 7.73 25.03
N ALA A 163 -4.38 8.85 24.69
CA ALA A 163 -5.69 8.84 24.05
C ALA A 163 -5.67 8.11 22.70
N ARG A 164 -4.64 8.33 21.87
CA ARG A 164 -4.48 7.65 20.58
C ARG A 164 -4.22 6.15 20.72
N LEU A 165 -3.46 5.74 21.73
CA LEU A 165 -3.20 4.32 21.97
C LEU A 165 -4.49 3.58 22.33
N VAL A 166 -5.29 4.14 23.25
CA VAL A 166 -6.60 3.56 23.61
C VAL A 166 -7.53 3.52 22.39
N PHE A 167 -7.51 4.57 21.56
CA PHE A 167 -8.31 4.60 20.34
C PHE A 167 -7.86 3.52 19.34
N LEU A 168 -6.55 3.33 19.17
CA LEU A 168 -5.98 2.32 18.28
C LEU A 168 -6.31 0.90 18.76
N GLU A 169 -6.18 0.65 20.06
CA GLU A 169 -6.50 -0.65 20.66
C GLU A 169 -7.98 -1.00 20.47
N ALA A 170 -8.88 -0.06 20.77
CA ALA A 170 -10.31 -0.27 20.60
C ALA A 170 -10.73 -0.36 19.12
N TRP A 171 -10.03 0.33 18.22
CA TRP A 171 -10.28 0.24 16.79
C TRP A 171 -9.93 -1.13 16.20
N HIS A 172 -8.94 -1.80 16.78
CA HIS A 172 -8.45 -3.11 16.34
C HIS A 172 -8.86 -4.24 17.30
N GLU A 173 -9.93 -4.07 18.08
CA GLU A 173 -10.43 -5.12 18.96
C GLU A 173 -10.76 -6.39 18.14
N GLY A 174 -10.00 -7.47 18.36
CA GLY A 174 -10.12 -8.73 17.60
C GLY A 174 -9.05 -8.97 16.53
N GLU A 175 -8.17 -8.00 16.27
CA GLU A 175 -7.06 -8.11 15.32
C GLU A 175 -5.71 -7.77 16.00
N THR A 176 -4.59 -8.15 15.38
CA THR A 176 -3.27 -7.64 15.79
C THR A 176 -3.06 -6.27 15.15
N PRO A 177 -2.93 -5.16 15.91
CA PRO A 177 -2.85 -3.83 15.32
C PRO A 177 -1.61 -3.70 14.43
N SER A 178 -1.80 -3.21 13.20
CA SER A 178 -0.69 -2.58 12.47
C SER A 178 -0.26 -1.33 13.25
N GLY A 179 1.05 -1.04 13.35
CA GLY A 179 1.57 0.01 14.22
C GLY A 179 0.88 1.38 14.10
N MET A 180 1.03 2.23 15.12
CA MET A 180 0.32 3.51 15.25
C MET A 180 0.35 4.35 13.96
N TRP A 181 -0.83 4.78 13.48
CA TRP A 181 -0.96 5.60 12.28
C TRP A 181 0.00 6.81 12.33
N SER A 182 0.79 6.97 11.27
CA SER A 182 1.91 7.91 11.18
C SER A 182 1.50 9.39 11.36
N ALA A 183 2.52 10.25 11.54
CA ALA A 183 2.48 11.60 12.09
C ALA A 183 1.37 12.54 11.60
N ASP A 184 0.96 13.44 12.50
CA ASP A 184 -0.09 14.45 12.31
C ASP A 184 0.11 15.27 11.02
N ARG A 185 -0.72 14.98 10.01
CA ARG A 185 -0.66 15.60 8.67
C ARG A 185 -1.13 17.05 8.64
N ARG A 186 -1.63 17.61 9.75
CA ARG A 186 -2.15 19.00 9.79
C ARG A 186 -1.07 20.05 9.52
N ARG A 187 0.17 19.83 9.96
CA ARG A 187 1.30 20.74 9.63
C ARG A 187 1.59 20.84 8.13
N TRP A 188 1.20 19.84 7.34
CA TRP A 188 1.45 19.83 5.91
C TRP A 188 0.41 20.62 5.11
N ARG A 189 -0.84 20.69 5.59
CA ARG A 189 -1.90 21.53 4.99
C ARG A 189 -1.62 23.02 5.18
N ASP A 190 -1.07 23.39 6.33
CA ASP A 190 -0.81 24.79 6.66
C ASP A 190 0.38 25.36 5.87
N GLY A 191 1.45 24.57 5.72
CA GLY A 191 2.60 24.95 4.87
C GLY A 191 2.26 25.17 3.38
N ARG A 192 1.26 24.45 2.85
CA ARG A 192 0.75 24.67 1.48
C ARG A 192 -0.04 25.97 1.36
N ARG A 193 -0.88 26.31 2.35
CA ARG A 193 -1.63 27.57 2.38
C ARG A 193 -0.71 28.78 2.50
N VAL A 194 0.32 28.71 3.34
CA VAL A 194 1.31 29.79 3.50
C VAL A 194 2.14 30.00 2.22
N ARG A 195 2.53 28.92 1.52
CA ARG A 195 3.22 29.02 0.21
C ARG A 195 2.33 29.58 -0.90
N GLN A 196 1.07 29.15 -0.98
CA GLN A 196 0.13 29.67 -1.98
C GLN A 196 -0.17 31.16 -1.75
N ARG A 197 -0.30 31.61 -0.50
CA ARG A 197 -0.47 33.04 -0.16
C ARG A 197 0.74 33.87 -0.58
N ARG A 198 1.96 33.44 -0.24
CA ARG A 198 3.20 34.14 -0.67
C ARG A 198 3.36 34.22 -2.18
N LEU A 199 2.95 33.19 -2.92
CA LEU A 199 3.01 33.20 -4.39
C LEU A 199 1.96 34.16 -4.99
N ALA A 200 0.76 34.23 -4.41
CA ALA A 200 -0.26 35.20 -4.80
C ALA A 200 0.14 36.65 -4.48
N ASP A 201 0.78 36.87 -3.33
CA ASP A 201 1.31 38.18 -2.94
C ASP A 201 2.45 38.61 -3.87
N HIS A 202 3.36 37.70 -4.22
CA HIS A 202 4.48 37.97 -5.13
C HIS A 202 4.02 38.17 -6.60
N ALA A 203 2.92 37.52 -7.01
CA ALA A 203 2.30 37.75 -8.32
C ALA A 203 1.58 39.11 -8.38
N SER A 204 0.91 39.51 -7.29
CA SER A 204 0.24 40.81 -7.18
C SER A 204 1.24 41.97 -7.20
N ILE A 205 2.39 41.83 -6.52
CA ILE A 205 3.48 42.83 -6.55
C ILE A 205 4.10 42.96 -7.96
N LYS A 206 4.23 41.85 -8.71
CA LYS A 206 4.73 41.90 -10.10
C LYS A 206 3.71 42.55 -11.05
N SER A 207 2.42 42.29 -10.86
CA SER A 207 1.36 42.90 -11.69
C SER A 207 1.24 44.41 -11.48
N ALA A 208 1.38 44.89 -10.23
CA ALA A 208 1.37 46.32 -9.90
C ALA A 208 2.60 47.08 -10.46
N ARG A 209 3.76 46.42 -10.58
CA ARG A 209 4.97 47.03 -11.17
C ARG A 209 4.91 47.17 -12.69
N ASN A 210 4.17 46.29 -13.36
CA ASN A 210 4.05 46.33 -14.82
C ASN A 210 3.00 47.34 -15.33
N SER A 211 2.15 47.85 -14.44
CA SER A 211 1.11 48.84 -14.76
C SER A 211 1.56 50.29 -14.51
N THR A 212 2.72 50.52 -13.90
CA THR A 212 3.29 51.86 -13.69
C THR A 212 4.25 52.29 -14.82
N THR A 213 4.54 51.42 -15.79
CA THR A 213 5.50 51.68 -16.88
C THR A 213 4.84 51.75 -18.27
N ALA A 214 3.55 52.07 -18.32
CA ALA A 214 2.80 52.40 -19.54
C ALA A 214 2.27 53.82 -19.42
#